data_AF-A0A1A8J6T6-F1
#
_entry.id   AF-A0A1A8J6T6-F1
#
_cell.length_a   1.000
_cell.length_b   1.000
_cell.length_c   1.000
_cell.angle_alpha   90.00
_cell.angle_beta   90.00
_cell.angle_gamma   90.00
#
_symmetry.space_group_name_H-M   'P 1'
#
loop_
_entity.id
_entity.type
_entity.pdbx_description
1 polymer ?
#
loop_
_entity_poly.entity_id
_entity_poly.type
_entity_poly.pdbx_seq_one_letter_code
_entity_poly.pdbx_strand_id
1 'polypeptide(L)'
;YGVTGEKKVSYSITWFCSWSPCANCSFRLAQFLTQTPNLRLRIFVSRLYFCDLEDSREREGLRLLKKTGVHITVMSYKGEGGKQGP
;
A
#
# COMPACT_ATOMS: atom_id res chain seq x y z
N TYR A 1 18.99 38.10 1.11
CA TYR A 1 19.99 37.16 1.64
C TYR A 1 19.27 35.95 2.21
N GLY A 2 19.57 34.74 1.73
CA GLY A 2 19.29 33.49 2.44
C GLY A 2 18.01 32.74 2.07
N VAL A 3 18.11 31.84 1.08
CA VAL A 3 17.25 30.67 0.92
C VAL A 3 17.64 29.67 2.01
N THR A 4 16.71 29.29 2.89
CA THR A 4 16.79 28.02 3.62
C THR A 4 15.55 27.22 3.25
N GLY A 5 15.57 26.66 2.04
CA GLY A 5 14.62 25.61 1.66
C GLY A 5 14.85 24.43 2.59
N GLU A 6 13.95 24.20 3.53
CA GLU A 6 13.89 22.95 4.28
C GLU A 6 13.84 21.82 3.26
N LYS A 7 14.89 21.00 3.22
CA LYS A 7 14.89 19.80 2.39
C LYS A 7 13.82 18.86 2.95
N LYS A 8 12.63 18.90 2.36
CA LYS A 8 11.54 17.99 2.72
C LYS A 8 11.93 16.57 2.29
N VAL A 9 12.43 15.78 3.24
CA VAL A 9 12.86 14.40 3.01
C VAL A 9 11.64 13.57 2.64
N SER A 10 11.69 12.94 1.47
CA SER A 10 10.64 12.02 1.00
C SER A 10 11.11 10.58 1.15
N TYR A 11 10.23 9.72 1.67
CA TYR A 11 10.50 8.32 1.94
C TYR A 11 9.72 7.44 0.98
N SER A 12 10.35 6.37 0.49
CA SER A 12 9.68 5.34 -0.31
C SER A 12 9.90 3.99 0.36
N ILE A 13 8.81 3.38 0.83
CA ILE A 13 8.83 2.08 1.52
C ILE A 13 8.10 1.07 0.65
N THR A 14 8.69 -0.12 0.53
CA THR A 14 8.06 -1.27 -0.14
C THR A 14 7.96 -2.43 0.85
N TRP A 15 6.75 -2.94 1.04
CA TRP A 15 6.47 -4.11 1.87
C TRP A 15 6.24 -5.33 1.00
N PHE A 16 6.82 -6.45 1.41
CA PHE A 16 6.54 -7.78 0.88
C PHE A 16 5.95 -8.62 2.00
N CYS A 17 4.67 -8.92 1.91
CA CYS A 17 3.90 -9.58 2.97
C CYS A 17 3.35 -10.93 2.49
N SER A 18 3.26 -11.89 3.41
CA SER A 18 2.61 -13.18 3.15
C SER A 18 1.10 -13.01 2.87
N TRP A 19 0.45 -12.18 3.67
CA TRP A 19 -0.97 -11.87 3.55
C TRP A 19 -1.20 -10.37 3.44
N SER A 20 -2.35 -9.99 2.88
CA SER A 20 -2.81 -8.60 2.92
C SER A 20 -3.09 -8.15 4.36
N PRO A 21 -2.97 -6.85 4.67
CA PRO A 21 -3.38 -6.36 5.98
C PRO A 21 -4.87 -6.61 6.20
N CYS A 22 -5.26 -6.95 7.43
CA CYS A 22 -6.68 -7.03 7.80
C CYS A 22 -7.33 -5.64 7.82
N ALA A 23 -8.64 -5.58 8.06
CA ALA A 23 -9.40 -4.32 8.08
C ALA A 23 -8.80 -3.28 9.06
N ASN A 24 -8.58 -3.67 10.32
CA ASN A 24 -8.07 -2.75 11.34
C ASN A 24 -6.64 -2.27 11.04
N CYS A 25 -5.76 -3.15 10.55
CA CYS A 25 -4.42 -2.78 10.10
C CYS A 25 -4.50 -1.77 8.95
N SER A 26 -5.41 -1.98 8.01
CA SER A 26 -5.60 -1.10 6.85
C SER A 26 -6.09 0.29 7.26
N PHE A 27 -7.06 0.39 8.18
CA PHE A 27 -7.56 1.67 8.67
C PHE A 27 -6.49 2.46 9.42
N ARG A 28 -5.76 1.80 10.33
CA ARG A 28 -4.65 2.44 11.07
C ARG A 28 -3.54 2.90 10.14
N LEU A 29 -3.21 2.10 9.12
CA LEU A 29 -2.20 2.45 8.13
C LEU A 29 -2.64 3.61 7.25
N ALA A 30 -3.91 3.66 6.83
CA ALA A 30 -4.45 4.80 6.08
C ALA A 30 -4.38 6.09 6.91
N GLN A 31 -4.77 6.06 8.19
CA GLN A 31 -4.68 7.21 9.08
C GLN A 31 -3.22 7.69 9.29
N PHE A 32 -2.27 6.76 9.40
CA PHE A 32 -0.86 7.11 9.48
C PHE A 32 -0.36 7.79 8.19
N LEU A 33 -0.77 7.28 7.02
CA LEU A 33 -0.35 7.82 5.74
C LEU A 33 -0.94 9.20 5.43
N THR A 34 -2.16 9.49 5.87
CA THR A 34 -2.74 10.84 5.72
C THR A 34 -1.98 11.89 6.54
N GLN A 35 -1.35 11.48 7.64
CA GLN A 35 -0.51 12.35 8.48
C GLN A 35 0.94 12.45 7.99
N THR A 36 1.35 11.62 7.02
CA THR A 36 2.74 11.54 6.52
C THR A 36 2.83 11.73 5.01
N PRO A 37 2.54 12.94 4.48
CA PRO A 37 2.44 13.19 3.04
C PRO A 37 3.76 13.03 2.27
N ASN A 38 4.89 12.95 2.97
CA ASN A 38 6.21 12.70 2.40
C ASN A 38 6.55 11.21 2.28
N LEU A 39 5.67 10.31 2.69
CA LEU A 39 5.87 8.87 2.63
C LEU A 39 5.05 8.24 1.50
N ARG A 40 5.74 7.51 0.61
CA ARG A 40 5.12 6.66 -0.42
C ARG A 40 5.24 5.20 -0.03
N LEU A 41 4.11 4.52 0.12
CA LEU A 41 4.05 3.10 0.45
C LEU A 41 3.59 2.25 -0.74
N ARG A 42 4.30 1.15 -0.98
CA ARG A 42 3.90 0.06 -1.90
C ARG A 42 3.85 -1.24 -1.12
N ILE A 43 2.81 -2.04 -1.36
CA ILE A 43 2.60 -3.31 -0.68
C ILE A 43 2.42 -4.41 -1.72
N PHE A 44 3.29 -5.41 -1.65
CA PHE A 44 3.19 -6.64 -2.38
C PHE A 44 2.75 -7.74 -1.43
N VAL A 45 1.66 -8.43 -1.75
CA VAL A 45 1.08 -9.49 -0.90
C VAL A 45 1.07 -10.81 -1.66
N SER A 46 1.34 -11.95 -1.01
CA SER A 46 1.23 -13.25 -1.71
C SER A 46 -0.20 -13.75 -1.71
N ARG A 47 -0.98 -13.45 -0.67
CA ARG A 47 -2.37 -13.90 -0.51
C ARG A 47 -3.25 -12.79 0.07
N LEU A 48 -4.56 -12.85 -0.20
CA LEU A 48 -5.56 -11.95 0.37
C LEU A 48 -6.10 -12.52 1.68
N TYR A 49 -6.11 -11.73 2.75
CA TYR A 49 -6.56 -12.12 4.08
C TYR A 49 -8.10 -12.04 4.15
N PHE A 50 -8.77 -13.18 4.21
CA PHE A 50 -10.22 -13.33 4.42
C PHE A 50 -11.10 -12.39 3.57
N CYS A 51 -10.79 -12.23 2.27
CA CYS A 51 -11.57 -11.40 1.33
C CYS A 51 -12.69 -12.19 0.61
N ASP A 52 -13.27 -13.21 1.24
CA ASP A 52 -14.17 -14.15 0.57
C ASP A 52 -15.59 -13.59 0.35
N LEU A 53 -15.96 -12.52 1.08
CA LEU A 53 -17.24 -11.83 0.95
C LEU A 53 -17.05 -10.43 0.32
N GLU A 54 -17.92 -10.05 -0.61
CA GLU A 54 -17.84 -8.77 -1.32
C GLU A 54 -17.91 -7.54 -0.42
N ASP A 55 -18.64 -7.64 0.69
CA ASP A 55 -18.82 -6.58 1.69
C ASP A 55 -18.02 -6.84 2.98
N SER A 56 -16.95 -7.63 2.88
CA SER A 56 -16.04 -7.84 4.00
C SER A 56 -15.30 -6.54 4.37
N ARG A 57 -15.12 -6.31 5.68
CA ARG A 57 -14.35 -5.18 6.19
C ARG A 57 -12.91 -5.20 5.70
N GLU A 58 -12.38 -6.39 5.41
CA GLU A 58 -11.06 -6.63 4.84
C GLU A 58 -10.96 -5.95 3.46
N ARG A 59 -11.95 -6.17 2.58
CA ARG A 59 -11.99 -5.54 1.26
C ARG A 59 -12.18 -4.04 1.35
N GLU A 60 -12.99 -3.55 2.29
CA GLU A 60 -13.13 -2.11 2.56
C GLU A 60 -11.81 -1.47 3.00
N GLY A 61 -11.07 -2.14 3.90
CA GLY A 61 -9.76 -1.69 4.35
C GLY A 61 -8.77 -1.56 3.19
N LEU A 62 -8.69 -2.57 2.32
CA LEU A 62 -7.82 -2.53 1.14
C LEU A 62 -8.25 -1.43 0.14
N ARG A 63 -9.56 -1.25 -0.06
CA ARG A 63 -10.11 -0.15 -0.89
C ARG A 63 -9.72 1.21 -0.31
N LEU A 64 -9.75 1.38 1.01
CA LEU A 64 -9.34 2.63 1.66
C LEU A 64 -7.85 2.90 1.42
N LEU A 65 -6.98 1.90 1.63
CA LEU A 65 -5.54 2.07 1.37
C LEU A 65 -5.26 2.49 -0.08
N LYS A 66 -5.98 1.89 -1.04
CA LYS A 66 -5.88 2.31 -2.45
C LYS A 66 -6.32 3.76 -2.65
N LYS A 67 -7.41 4.20 -2.01
CA LYS A 67 -7.86 5.60 -2.03
C LYS A 67 -6.85 6.57 -1.41
N THR A 68 -6.09 6.13 -0.40
CA THR A 68 -4.99 6.91 0.22
C THR A 68 -3.71 6.93 -0.64
N GLY A 69 -3.70 6.28 -1.82
CA GLY A 69 -2.57 6.29 -2.74
C GLY A 69 -1.59 5.12 -2.56
N VAL A 70 -1.90 4.16 -1.69
CA VAL A 70 -1.09 2.95 -1.53
C VAL A 70 -1.29 2.03 -2.72
N HIS A 71 -0.17 1.59 -3.31
CA HIS A 71 -0.20 0.60 -4.37
C HIS A 71 -0.14 -0.79 -3.74
N ILE A 72 -1.24 -1.55 -3.82
CA ILE A 72 -1.32 -2.92 -3.34
C ILE A 72 -1.38 -3.86 -4.54
N THR A 73 -0.50 -4.86 -4.58
CA THR A 73 -0.40 -5.80 -5.72
C THR A 73 -0.17 -7.22 -5.22
N VAL A 74 -0.85 -8.19 -5.83
CA VAL A 74 -0.58 -9.61 -5.56
C VAL A 74 0.73 -9.98 -6.24
N MET A 75 1.65 -10.58 -5.49
CA MET A 75 2.95 -11.01 -6.00
C MET A 75 2.78 -12.09 -7.06
N SER A 76 3.44 -11.90 -8.19
CA SER A 76 3.68 -12.92 -9.19
C SER A 76 5.17 -13.24 -9.25
N TYR A 77 5.50 -14.48 -9.64
CA TYR A 77 6.88 -14.83 -9.92
C TYR A 77 7.35 -14.03 -11.14
N LYS A 78 8.43 -13.27 -10.97
CA LYS A 78 9.05 -12.53 -12.07
C LYS A 78 9.97 -13.49 -12.83
N GLY A 79 9.39 -14.39 -13.61
CA GLY A 79 10.12 -15.11 -14.66
C GLY A 79 10.44 -14.14 -15.79
N GLU A 80 11.64 -14.19 -16.34
CA GLU A 80 12.01 -13.45 -17.56
C GLU A 80 10.98 -13.79 -18.66
N GLY A 81 10.05 -12.87 -18.95
CA GLY A 81 9.03 -13.04 -19.99
C GLY A 81 7.57 -12.73 -19.63
N GLY A 82 7.24 -12.37 -18.39
CA GLY A 82 5.85 -12.07 -18.02
C GLY A 82 5.38 -10.67 -18.43
N LYS A 83 4.71 -10.53 -19.59
CA LYS A 83 3.99 -9.31 -19.98
C LYS A 83 3.11 -8.82 -18.82
N GLN A 84 3.30 -7.57 -18.39
CA GLN A 84 2.29 -6.87 -17.59
C GLN A 84 1.02 -6.77 -18.45
N GLY A 85 -0.03 -7.50 -18.06
CA GLY A 85 -1.40 -7.31 -18.56
C GLY A 85 -2.01 -6.03 -18.00
N PRO A 86 -3.10 -5.53 -18.61
CA PRO A 86 -3.52 -4.13 -18.64
C PRO A 86 -3.77 -3.50 -17.26
#